data_AF-A0A8W8JVA9-F1
#
_entry.id   AF-A0A8W8JVA9-F1
#
_cell.length_a   1.000
_cell.length_b   1.000
_cell.length_c   1.000
_cell.angle_alpha   90.00
_cell.angle_beta   90.00
_cell.angle_gamma   90.00
#
_symmetry.space_group_name_H-M   'P 1'
#
loop_
_entity.id
_entity.type
_entity.pdbx_description
1 polymer ?
#
loop_
_entity_poly.entity_id
_entity_poly.type
_entity_poly.pdbx_seq_one_letter_code
_entity_poly.pdbx_strand_id
1 'polypeptide(L)' 'AIVARHCGMEVLAMSLITNCCVMEFDSDQKANHEEVLETGKARSKDMQKLISKIVEKIAS' A
#
# COMPACT_ATOMS: atom_id res chain seq x y z
N ALA A 1 -9.68 4.63 -8.88
CA ALA A 1 -9.01 4.54 -10.19
C ALA A 1 -9.98 4.70 -11.36
N ILE A 2 -11.08 3.93 -11.44
CA ILE A 2 -12.00 3.92 -12.60
C ILE A 2 -12.59 5.31 -12.90
N VAL A 3 -13.19 5.96 -11.91
CA VAL A 3 -13.79 7.30 -12.10
C VAL A 3 -12.74 8.35 -12.49
N ALA A 4 -11.60 8.38 -11.81
CA ALA A 4 -10.51 9.32 -12.11
C ALA A 4 -9.99 9.18 -13.55
N ARG A 5 -9.81 7.94 -14.05
CA ARG A 5 -9.43 7.69 -15.45
C ARG A 5 -10.52 8.10 -16.43
N HIS A 6 -11.79 7.83 -16.11
CA HIS A 6 -12.92 8.25 -16.95
C HIS A 6 -12.97 9.78 -17.10
N CYS A 7 -12.55 10.52 -16.08
CA CYS A 7 -12.41 11.98 -16.11
C CYS A 7 -11.09 12.48 -16.74
N GLY A 8 -10.30 11.62 -17.38
CA GLY A 8 -9.05 11.99 -18.05
C GLY A 8 -7.87 12.26 -17.12
N MET A 9 -7.93 11.87 -15.83
CA MET A 9 -6.83 12.06 -14.90
C MET A 9 -5.77 10.96 -15.05
N GLU A 10 -4.50 11.33 -14.91
CA GLU A 10 -3.42 10.37 -14.71
C GLU A 10 -3.50 9.79 -13.29
N VAL A 11 -3.34 8.47 -13.17
CA VAL A 11 -3.57 7.75 -11.90
C VAL A 11 -2.34 6.92 -11.55
N LEU A 12 -1.76 7.18 -10.37
CA LEU A 12 -0.77 6.34 -9.71
C LEU A 12 -1.45 5.54 -8.59
N ALA A 13 -1.14 4.24 -8.49
CA ALA A 13 -1.58 3.38 -7.40
C ALA A 13 -0.41 2.54 -6.87
N MET A 14 -0.33 2.38 -5.56
CA MET A 14 0.68 1.58 -4.87
C MET A 14 0.04 0.81 -3.71
N SER A 15 0.54 -0.40 -3.45
CA SER A 15 0.11 -1.23 -2.33
C SER A 15 1.29 -1.53 -1.43
N LEU A 16 1.14 -1.25 -0.13
CA LEU A 16 2.06 -1.75 0.89
C LEU A 16 1.62 -3.16 1.24
N ILE A 17 2.47 -4.14 0.95
CA ILE A 17 2.22 -5.52 1.36
C ILE A 17 2.52 -5.61 2.86
N THR A 18 1.47 -5.68 3.67
CA THR A 18 1.57 -5.72 5.14
C THR A 18 1.69 -7.13 5.70
N ASN A 19 1.33 -8.13 4.91
CA ASN A 19 1.35 -9.54 5.26
C ASN A 19 1.37 -10.38 3.98
N CYS A 20 1.85 -11.62 4.07
CA CYS A 20 1.64 -12.61 3.02
C CYS A 20 0.21 -13.19 3.17
N CYS A 21 -0.52 -13.34 2.06
CA CYS A 21 -1.79 -14.05 2.10
C CYS A 21 -1.55 -15.51 2.47
N VAL A 22 -2.33 -16.03 3.41
CA VAL A 22 -2.25 -17.43 3.85
C VAL A 22 -2.77 -18.29 2.71
N MET A 23 -1.87 -19.03 2.05
CA MET A 23 -2.17 -19.84 0.87
C MET A 23 -2.47 -21.31 1.20
N GLU A 24 -2.40 -21.70 2.47
CA GLU A 24 -2.68 -23.06 2.93
C GLU A 24 -4.10 -23.16 3.50
N PHE A 25 -4.90 -24.05 2.91
CA PHE A 25 -6.26 -24.35 3.37
C PHE A 25 -6.33 -24.95 4.79
N ASP A 26 -5.21 -25.46 5.32
CA ASP A 26 -5.08 -26.08 6.65
C ASP A 26 -4.27 -25.23 7.67
N SER A 27 -3.95 -23.98 7.34
CA SER A 27 -3.22 -23.09 8.25
C SER A 27 -4.18 -22.27 9.12
N ASP A 28 -4.11 -22.45 10.43
CA ASP A 28 -4.81 -21.62 11.43
C ASP A 28 -4.30 -20.17 11.51
N GLN A 29 -3.30 -19.78 10.69
CA GLN A 29 -2.81 -18.41 10.65
C GLN A 29 -3.84 -17.50 9.97
N LYS A 30 -4.69 -16.86 10.76
CA LYS A 30 -5.48 -15.72 10.32
C LYS A 30 -4.57 -14.50 10.28
N ALA A 31 -4.52 -13.79 9.15
CA ALA A 31 -3.96 -12.44 9.09
C ALA A 31 -4.66 -11.59 10.16
N ASN A 32 -3.99 -11.36 11.28
CA ASN A 32 -4.59 -10.69 12.42
C ASN A 32 -4.49 -9.17 12.22
N HIS A 33 -5.42 -8.43 12.84
CA HIS A 33 -5.48 -6.97 12.67
C HIS A 33 -4.21 -6.28 13.21
N GLU A 34 -3.53 -6.90 14.17
CA GLU A 34 -2.40 -6.34 14.91
C GLU A 34 -1.11 -6.35 14.08
N GLU A 35 -0.80 -7.45 13.40
CA GLU A 35 0.35 -7.63 12.49
C GLU A 35 0.27 -6.65 11.31
N VAL A 36 -0.93 -6.44 10.76
CA VAL A 36 -1.17 -5.47 9.69
C VAL A 36 -0.88 -4.05 10.17
N LEU A 37 -1.32 -3.70 11.38
CA LEU A 37 -1.09 -2.38 11.98
C LEU A 37 0.39 -2.16 12.33
N GLU A 38 1.07 -3.16 12.87
CA GLU A 38 2.50 -3.08 13.18
C GLU A 38 3.34 -2.88 11.93
N THR A 39 3.10 -3.68 10.88
CA THR A 39 3.82 -3.54 9.60
C THR A 39 3.54 -2.19 8.96
N GLY A 40 2.28 -1.73 9.00
CA GLY A 40 1.88 -0.40 8.56
C GLY A 40 2.63 0.71 9.31
N LYS A 41 2.72 0.61 10.64
CA LYS A 41 3.43 1.57 11.48
C LYS A 41 4.94 1.56 11.21
N ALA A 42 5.55 0.38 11.12
CA ALA A 42 6.98 0.21 10.86
C ALA A 42 7.40 0.81 9.51
N ARG A 43 6.57 0.65 8.48
CA ARG A 43 6.86 1.12 7.11
C ARG A 43 6.30 2.50 6.78
N SER A 44 5.54 3.11 7.70
CA SER A 44 4.89 4.42 7.49
C SER A 44 5.86 5.52 7.06
N LYS A 45 7.02 5.63 7.73
CA LYS A 45 8.04 6.66 7.43
C LYS A 45 8.68 6.46 6.06
N ASP A 46 8.93 5.21 5.67
CA ASP A 46 9.51 4.90 4.36
C ASP A 46 8.53 5.20 3.24
N MET A 47 7.25 4.84 3.44
CA MET A 47 6.18 5.15 2.49
C MET A 47 5.99 6.67 2.33
N GLN A 48 6.00 7.42 3.43
CA GLN A 48 5.93 8.89 3.38
C GLN A 48 7.07 9.48 2.56
N LYS A 49 8.32 9.08 2.82
CA LYS A 49 9.49 9.54 2.06
C LYS A 49 9.39 9.20 0.58
N LEU A 50 8.89 8.02 0.24
CA LEU A 50 8.71 7.59 -1.14
C LEU A 50 7.66 8.44 -1.85
N ILE A 51 6.49 8.64 -1.25
CA ILE A 51 5.41 9.46 -1.82
C ILE A 51 5.86 10.91 -1.98
N SER A 52 6.56 11.50 -0.99
CA SER A 52 7.11 12.86 -1.11
C SER A 52 8.00 13.00 -2.34
N LYS A 53 8.94 12.07 -2.54
CA LYS A 53 9.83 12.08 -3.72
C LYS A 53 9.10 11.89 -5.04
N ILE A 54 8.04 11.07 -5.05
CA ILE A 54 7.21 10.87 -6.25
C ILE A 54 6.49 12.17 -6.60
N VAL A 55 5.88 12.84 -5.62
CA VAL A 55 5.19 14.12 -5.85
C VAL A 55 6.17 15.19 -6.32
N GLU A 56 7.36 15.30 -5.72
CA GLU A 56 8.42 16.20 -6.18
C GLU A 56 8.79 15.96 -7.65
N LYS A 57 8.88 14.70 -8.09
CA LYS A 57 9.18 14.35 -9.48
C LYS A 57 8.04 14.60 -10.45
N ILE A 58 6.79 14.53 -10.01
CA ILE A 58 5.61 14.78 -10.86
C ILE A 58 5.35 16.29 -11.00
N ALA A 59 5.67 17.07 -9.96
CA ALA A 59 5.48 18.52 -9.95
C ALA A 59 6.62 19.31 -10.61
N SER A 60 7.75 18.65 -10.91
CA SER A 60 8.90 19.22 -11.62
C SER A 60 8.78 19.06 -13.12
#